data_AF-A0A6N4TL71-F1
#
_entry.id   AF-A0A6N4TL71-F1
#
_cell.length_a   1.000
_cell.length_b   1.000
_cell.length_c   1.000
_cell.angle_alpha   90.00
_cell.angle_beta   90.00
_cell.angle_gamma   90.00
#
_symmetry.space_group_name_H-M   'P 1'
#
loop_
_entity.id
_entity.type
_entity.pdbx_description
1 polymer ?
#
loop_
_entity_poly.entity_id
_entity_poly.type
_entity_poly.pdbx_seq_one_letter_code
_entity_poly.pdbx_strand_id
1 'polypeptide(L)'
;MKNIPEERLSTIGKLIEVTREEKRNKSQNKYTMKSFVEGICTVNTLKRIEAGEIARIEDVYVELLDKLNLKLGYFPAVDDAILELMDPLYEAIEYYRVEDISKYCDMGLRVLGKVKNYVYYSELYELLMATKRFYLDVEVISLQKMELFLRIYPLMNSKFQLLFKVMIFYRVKREASNNPKLFDTVVKELNLANTSNVIEEFLYLNYYIVFNNNIALKDNADRLEKQLIETRNYVRLLDVYFCVLYVLIGIDNQEVEVYMRKAEKIIKNNDLPRVKVIDYYCNLAGTLHEKQLYEEALMFYLKMVEIADKSELLLSALICMAHCQRVLGLDVDIPLLEDHFLKNSNKLIQKAYRYFTSKDVEAFAKINYIIKELAPCLNFDVLIEIFRDEISILIKETGSYKSLYIYNRIVKDNLEQWNDDFVRKSE
;
A
#
# COMPACT_ATOMS: atom_id res chain seq x y z
N MET A 1 29.91 27.83 -17.22
CA MET A 1 28.81 26.89 -16.91
C MET A 1 27.54 27.72 -16.75
N LYS A 2 26.38 27.23 -17.22
CA LYS A 2 25.11 27.96 -17.04
C LYS A 2 24.86 28.12 -15.54
N ASN A 3 24.60 29.36 -15.08
CA ASN A 3 24.28 29.64 -13.68
C ASN A 3 23.13 28.72 -13.23
N ILE A 4 23.41 27.84 -12.28
CA ILE A 4 22.38 27.07 -11.58
C ILE A 4 21.54 28.08 -10.78
N PRO A 5 20.19 28.07 -10.88
CA PRO A 5 19.36 28.98 -10.12
C PRO A 5 19.62 28.90 -8.61
N GLU A 6 19.53 30.04 -7.93
CA GLU A 6 19.74 30.12 -6.48
C GLU A 6 18.82 29.18 -5.69
N GLU A 7 17.54 29.11 -6.08
CA GLU A 7 16.56 28.17 -5.52
C GLU A 7 17.00 26.71 -5.69
N ARG A 8 17.55 26.37 -6.87
CA ARG A 8 18.05 25.03 -7.17
C ARG A 8 19.25 24.68 -6.28
N LEU A 9 20.18 25.60 -6.07
CA LEU A 9 21.32 25.41 -5.17
C LEU A 9 20.87 25.27 -3.71
N SER A 10 19.87 26.04 -3.29
CA SER A 10 19.26 25.92 -1.96
C SER A 10 18.66 24.53 -1.73
N THR A 11 17.84 24.04 -2.67
CA THR A 11 17.28 22.68 -2.62
C THR A 11 18.38 21.61 -2.59
N ILE A 12 19.41 21.75 -3.42
CA ILE A 12 20.54 20.82 -3.45
C ILE A 12 21.29 20.79 -2.11
N GLY A 13 21.49 21.95 -1.47
CA GLY A 13 22.08 22.04 -0.13
C GLY A 13 21.30 21.23 0.91
N LYS A 14 19.97 21.35 0.90
CA LYS A 14 19.09 20.55 1.79
C LYS A 14 19.11 19.06 1.45
N LEU A 15 19.18 18.70 0.16
CA LEU A 15 19.30 17.29 -0.26
C LEU A 15 20.65 16.66 0.14
N ILE A 16 21.74 17.44 0.21
CA ILE A 16 23.02 16.98 0.77
C ILE A 16 22.84 16.54 2.22
N GLU A 17 22.13 17.33 3.05
CA GLU A 17 21.84 16.97 4.44
C GLU A 17 21.10 15.63 4.52
N VAL A 18 19.98 15.54 3.79
CA VAL A 18 19.12 14.35 3.80
C VAL A 18 19.92 13.10 3.42
N THR A 19 20.70 13.18 2.34
CA THR A 19 21.52 12.07 1.84
C THR A 19 22.66 11.73 2.81
N ARG A 20 23.30 12.73 3.41
CA ARG A 20 24.41 12.54 4.36
C ARG A 20 23.92 11.86 5.63
N GLU A 21 22.82 12.31 6.22
CA GLU A 21 22.25 11.71 7.42
C GLU A 21 21.74 10.28 7.15
N GLU A 22 21.18 10.01 5.97
CA GLU A 22 20.80 8.64 5.59
C GLU A 22 22.02 7.70 5.56
N LYS A 23 23.14 8.14 4.97
CA LYS A 23 24.37 7.34 4.93
C LYS A 23 25.07 7.23 6.29
N ARG A 24 24.93 8.24 7.15
CA ARG A 24 25.44 8.23 8.52
C ARG A 24 24.73 7.19 9.38
N ASN A 25 23.42 7.06 9.24
CA ASN A 25 22.65 6.02 9.94
C ASN A 25 23.07 4.60 9.53
N LYS A 26 23.60 4.44 8.31
CA LYS A 26 24.14 3.17 7.80
C LYS A 26 25.64 2.97 8.07
N SER A 27 26.41 4.04 8.34
CA SER A 27 27.85 3.98 8.62
C SER A 27 28.32 5.20 9.42
N GLN A 28 28.86 4.98 10.63
CA GLN A 28 28.93 6.05 11.62
C GLN A 28 30.03 7.12 11.40
N ASN A 29 31.18 6.77 10.81
CA ASN A 29 32.36 7.65 10.94
C ASN A 29 32.59 8.62 9.76
N LYS A 30 32.34 8.23 8.51
CA LYS A 30 32.69 9.05 7.32
C LYS A 30 31.74 10.22 7.08
N TYR A 31 30.48 10.11 7.51
CA TYR A 31 29.42 11.09 7.23
C TYR A 31 29.10 12.01 8.41
N THR A 32 29.93 11.99 9.45
CA THR A 32 29.89 13.04 10.49
C THR A 32 30.22 14.39 9.86
N MET A 33 29.64 15.49 10.35
CA MET A 33 29.89 16.82 9.78
C MET A 33 31.39 17.12 9.65
N LYS A 34 32.19 16.79 10.67
CA LYS A 34 33.64 17.05 10.68
C LYS A 34 34.38 16.30 9.56
N SER A 35 34.14 14.99 9.43
CA SER A 35 34.79 14.16 8.40
C SER A 35 34.25 14.44 7.00
N PHE A 36 32.97 14.79 6.90
CA PHE A 36 32.33 15.06 5.62
C PHE A 36 32.87 16.33 4.96
N VAL A 37 33.14 17.39 5.73
CA VAL A 37 33.68 18.66 5.18
C VAL A 37 35.19 18.72 5.09
N GLU A 38 35.91 17.71 5.62
CA GLU A 38 37.37 17.70 5.65
C GLU A 38 37.96 17.92 4.25
N GLY A 39 38.80 18.95 4.12
CA GLY A 39 39.43 19.37 2.86
C GLY A 39 38.58 20.25 1.94
N ILE A 40 37.31 20.51 2.27
CA ILE A 40 36.34 21.18 1.40
C ILE A 40 35.93 22.54 1.98
N CYS A 41 35.31 22.55 3.17
CA CYS A 41 34.78 23.76 3.80
C CYS A 41 34.72 23.63 5.33
N THR A 42 34.26 24.67 6.03
CA THR A 42 34.07 24.60 7.49
C THR A 42 32.73 23.96 7.85
N VAL A 43 32.64 23.34 9.04
CA VAL A 43 31.37 22.77 9.56
C VAL A 43 30.24 23.81 9.57
N ASN A 44 30.54 25.06 9.91
CA ASN A 44 29.55 26.14 9.89
C ASN A 44 29.08 26.46 8.46
N THR A 45 29.96 26.35 7.47
CA THR A 45 29.59 26.52 6.06
C THR A 45 28.65 25.40 5.62
N LEU A 46 28.97 24.14 5.96
CA LEU A 46 28.07 23.02 5.68
C LEU A 46 26.70 23.20 6.34
N LYS A 47 26.64 23.56 7.63
CA LYS A 47 25.35 23.79 8.32
C LYS A 47 24.49 24.84 7.62
N ARG A 48 25.10 25.91 7.13
CA ARG A 48 24.41 26.96 6.37
C ARG A 48 23.91 26.44 5.01
N ILE A 49 24.75 25.68 4.30
CA ILE A 49 24.37 25.03 3.03
C ILE A 49 23.20 24.06 3.24
N GLU A 50 23.29 23.22 4.27
CA GLU A 50 22.25 22.24 4.64
C GLU A 50 20.94 22.93 5.06
N ALA A 51 21.02 24.11 5.68
CA ALA A 51 19.85 24.95 5.94
C ALA A 51 19.28 25.64 4.69
N GLY A 52 19.93 25.52 3.53
CA GLY A 52 19.52 26.10 2.25
C GLY A 52 20.16 27.45 1.91
N GLU A 53 21.16 27.91 2.67
CA GLU A 53 21.92 29.09 2.29
C GLU A 53 22.91 28.77 1.15
N ILE A 54 23.18 29.76 0.31
CA ILE A 54 23.99 29.57 -0.89
C ILE A 54 25.47 29.79 -0.55
N ALA A 55 26.30 28.79 -0.85
CA ALA A 55 27.74 28.95 -0.73
C ALA A 55 28.25 29.97 -1.77
N ARG A 56 29.25 30.77 -1.39
CA ARG A 56 29.86 31.74 -2.32
C ARG A 56 30.60 31.07 -3.48
N ILE A 57 31.00 29.81 -3.31
CA ILE A 57 31.81 29.04 -4.26
C ILE A 57 31.04 27.78 -4.64
N GLU A 58 30.73 27.62 -5.92
CA GLU A 58 29.96 26.49 -6.45
C GLU A 58 30.71 25.15 -6.29
N ASP A 59 32.05 25.15 -6.41
CA ASP A 59 32.89 23.96 -6.28
C ASP A 59 32.70 23.24 -4.93
N VAL A 60 32.29 23.97 -3.89
CA VAL A 60 31.95 23.37 -2.59
C VAL A 60 30.82 22.35 -2.74
N TYR A 61 29.79 22.64 -3.55
CA TYR A 61 28.71 21.70 -3.80
C TYR A 61 29.20 20.48 -4.58
N VAL A 62 30.08 20.68 -5.57
CA VAL A 62 30.66 19.60 -6.38
C VAL A 62 31.42 18.61 -5.49
N GLU A 63 32.34 19.12 -4.66
CA GLU A 63 33.16 18.27 -3.78
C GLU A 63 32.33 17.55 -2.70
N LEU A 64 31.31 18.21 -2.13
CA LEU A 64 30.41 17.58 -1.16
C LEU A 64 29.58 16.46 -1.81
N LEU A 65 29.06 16.69 -3.02
CA LEU A 65 28.27 15.69 -3.76
C LEU A 65 29.14 14.53 -4.24
N ASP A 66 30.39 14.76 -4.62
CA ASP A 66 31.33 13.71 -4.98
C ASP A 66 31.58 12.75 -3.81
N LYS A 67 31.66 13.24 -2.56
CA LYS A 67 31.72 12.38 -1.36
C LYS A 67 30.46 11.51 -1.18
N LEU A 68 29.35 11.90 -1.80
CA LEU A 68 28.10 11.14 -1.83
C LEU A 68 27.94 10.29 -3.11
N ASN A 69 28.92 10.30 -4.02
CA ASN A 69 28.83 9.70 -5.37
C ASN A 69 27.67 10.27 -6.20
N LEU A 70 27.38 11.56 -6.04
CA LEU A 70 26.34 12.29 -6.76
C LEU A 70 26.95 13.51 -7.45
N LYS A 71 26.23 14.06 -8.43
CA LYS A 71 26.69 15.21 -9.22
C LYS A 71 25.83 16.44 -9.01
N LEU A 72 26.47 17.61 -9.13
CA LEU A 72 25.80 18.90 -9.24
C LEU A 72 25.34 19.13 -10.67
N GLY A 73 24.10 19.56 -10.89
CA GLY A 73 23.63 19.87 -12.23
C GLY A 73 22.21 20.42 -12.28
N TYR A 74 21.93 21.12 -13.38
CA TYR A 74 20.65 21.74 -13.67
C TYR A 74 20.37 21.68 -15.18
N PHE A 75 19.25 21.08 -15.54
CA PHE A 75 18.85 20.81 -16.92
C PHE A 75 17.40 21.28 -17.13
N PRO A 76 17.18 22.55 -17.51
CA PRO A 76 15.83 23.11 -17.70
C PRO A 76 14.93 22.24 -18.60
N ALA A 77 15.47 21.75 -19.71
CA ALA A 77 14.71 20.89 -20.63
C ALA A 77 14.29 19.55 -20.01
N VAL A 78 15.01 19.05 -19.00
CA VAL A 78 14.58 17.87 -18.24
C VAL A 78 13.49 18.25 -17.25
N ASP A 79 13.64 19.39 -16.56
CA ASP A 79 12.61 19.88 -15.63
C ASP A 79 11.27 20.08 -16.36
N ASP A 80 11.27 20.81 -17.49
CA ASP A 80 10.09 21.09 -18.30
C ASP A 80 9.42 19.78 -18.74
N ALA A 81 10.21 18.86 -19.31
CA ALA A 81 9.69 17.57 -19.77
C ALA A 81 9.07 16.74 -18.65
N ILE A 82 9.63 16.76 -17.44
CA ILE A 82 9.08 16.01 -16.30
C ILE A 82 7.83 16.71 -15.73
N LEU A 83 7.82 18.04 -15.66
CA LEU A 83 6.67 18.80 -15.18
C LEU A 83 5.46 18.68 -16.10
N GLU A 84 5.68 18.64 -17.42
CA GLU A 84 4.63 18.40 -18.43
C GLU A 84 3.99 17.01 -18.31
N LEU A 85 4.73 16.01 -17.81
CA LEU A 85 4.22 14.66 -17.62
C LEU A 85 3.37 14.50 -16.36
N MET A 86 3.42 15.43 -15.40
CA MET A 86 2.76 15.25 -14.10
C MET A 86 1.24 15.31 -14.20
N ASP A 87 0.69 16.29 -14.91
CA ASP A 87 -0.76 16.46 -15.04
C ASP A 87 -1.43 15.24 -15.71
N PRO A 88 -0.95 14.73 -16.86
CA PRO A 88 -1.54 13.52 -17.45
C PRO A 88 -1.28 12.26 -16.62
N LEU A 89 -0.17 12.17 -15.88
CA LEU A 89 0.06 11.08 -14.93
C LEU A 89 -0.95 11.13 -13.78
N TYR A 90 -1.25 12.31 -13.25
CA TYR A 90 -2.26 12.46 -12.19
C TYR A 90 -3.66 12.11 -12.65
N GLU A 91 -4.04 12.52 -13.86
CA GLU A 91 -5.32 12.10 -14.45
C GLU A 91 -5.36 10.57 -14.60
N ALA A 92 -4.29 9.96 -15.14
CA ALA A 92 -4.21 8.50 -15.28
C ALA A 92 -4.32 7.78 -13.93
N ILE A 93 -3.69 8.32 -12.88
CA ILE A 93 -3.83 7.81 -11.50
C ILE A 93 -5.26 7.98 -11.00
N GLU A 94 -5.87 9.15 -11.18
CA GLU A 94 -7.20 9.46 -10.68
C GLU A 94 -8.26 8.53 -11.29
N TYR A 95 -8.16 8.25 -12.59
CA TYR A 95 -9.06 7.35 -13.32
C TYR A 95 -8.59 5.90 -13.37
N TYR A 96 -7.48 5.57 -12.70
CA TYR A 96 -6.88 4.23 -12.64
C TYR A 96 -6.60 3.61 -14.03
N ARG A 97 -6.05 4.41 -14.95
CA ARG A 97 -5.63 3.98 -16.29
C ARG A 97 -4.22 3.39 -16.22
N VAL A 98 -4.09 2.13 -15.81
CA VAL A 98 -2.79 1.48 -15.53
C VAL A 98 -1.81 1.54 -16.71
N GLU A 99 -2.29 1.36 -17.95
CA GLU A 99 -1.45 1.44 -19.15
C GLU A 99 -0.86 2.84 -19.35
N ASP A 100 -1.66 3.89 -19.12
CA ASP A 100 -1.22 5.28 -19.20
C ASP A 100 -0.25 5.63 -18.07
N ILE A 101 -0.51 5.15 -16.85
CA ILE A 101 0.43 5.30 -15.72
C ILE A 101 1.80 4.71 -16.11
N SER A 102 1.81 3.47 -16.62
CA SER A 102 3.03 2.79 -17.07
C SER A 102 3.76 3.60 -18.14
N LYS A 103 3.02 4.05 -19.17
CA LYS A 103 3.54 4.85 -20.27
C LYS A 103 4.18 6.16 -19.79
N TYR A 104 3.50 6.94 -18.95
CA TYR A 104 4.02 8.22 -18.47
C TYR A 104 5.20 8.03 -17.52
N CYS A 105 5.17 7.02 -16.64
CA CYS A 105 6.33 6.63 -15.85
C CYS A 105 7.53 6.26 -16.75
N ASP A 106 7.34 5.45 -17.79
CA ASP A 106 8.43 5.06 -18.70
C ASP A 106 8.99 6.22 -19.52
N MET A 107 8.15 7.18 -19.90
CA MET A 107 8.62 8.43 -20.51
C MET A 107 9.52 9.20 -19.53
N GLY A 108 9.06 9.44 -18.30
CA GLY A 108 9.83 10.16 -17.30
C GLY A 108 11.13 9.45 -16.90
N LEU A 109 11.10 8.13 -16.70
CA LEU A 109 12.26 7.32 -16.36
C LEU A 109 13.31 7.29 -17.46
N ARG A 110 12.91 7.31 -18.74
CA ARG A 110 13.87 7.42 -19.86
C ARG A 110 14.58 8.77 -19.91
N VAL A 111 13.87 9.85 -19.58
CA VAL A 111 14.46 11.20 -19.53
C VAL A 111 15.39 11.30 -18.32
N LEU A 112 14.90 10.98 -17.12
CA LEU A 112 15.65 11.05 -15.87
C LEU A 112 16.82 10.05 -15.83
N GLY A 113 16.71 8.90 -16.49
CA GLY A 113 17.76 7.89 -16.56
C GLY A 113 19.09 8.42 -17.11
N LYS A 114 19.05 9.46 -17.94
CA LYS A 114 20.23 10.15 -18.49
C LYS A 114 20.95 11.03 -17.45
N VAL A 115 20.25 11.44 -16.40
CA VAL A 115 20.71 12.37 -15.36
C VAL A 115 20.52 11.82 -13.94
N LYS A 116 20.30 10.51 -13.78
CA LYS A 116 19.98 9.88 -12.48
C LYS A 116 21.11 9.92 -11.45
N ASN A 117 22.33 10.30 -11.85
CA ASN A 117 23.48 10.48 -10.97
C ASN A 117 23.59 11.91 -10.41
N TYR A 118 22.69 12.82 -10.80
CA TYR A 118 22.60 14.16 -10.25
C TYR A 118 21.61 14.19 -9.10
N VAL A 119 22.00 14.77 -7.96
CA VAL A 119 21.29 14.64 -6.66
C VAL A 119 19.81 14.99 -6.69
N TYR A 120 19.40 15.99 -7.47
CA TYR A 120 17.97 16.31 -7.55
C TYR A 120 17.21 15.31 -8.42
N TYR A 121 17.80 14.93 -9.56
CA TYR A 121 17.15 14.08 -10.54
C TYR A 121 17.12 12.61 -10.11
N SER A 122 18.05 12.18 -9.24
CA SER A 122 17.99 10.87 -8.60
C SER A 122 16.70 10.71 -7.80
N GLU A 123 16.28 11.73 -7.05
CA GLU A 123 15.07 11.64 -6.23
C GLU A 123 13.80 11.58 -7.07
N LEU A 124 13.74 12.33 -8.17
CA LEU A 124 12.62 12.22 -9.12
C LEU A 124 12.60 10.86 -9.82
N TYR A 125 13.76 10.31 -10.17
CA TYR A 125 13.85 8.98 -10.78
C TYR A 125 13.31 7.92 -9.83
N GLU A 126 13.73 7.98 -8.57
CA GLU A 126 13.28 7.07 -7.51
C GLU A 126 11.78 7.21 -7.21
N LEU A 127 11.24 8.42 -7.22
CA LEU A 127 9.81 8.67 -7.07
C LEU A 127 9.00 8.01 -8.20
N LEU A 128 9.38 8.22 -9.46
CA LEU A 128 8.68 7.61 -10.60
C LEU A 128 8.83 6.09 -10.64
N MET A 129 10.00 5.56 -10.25
CA MET A 129 10.19 4.11 -10.09
C MET A 129 9.24 3.54 -9.03
N ALA A 130 9.13 4.20 -7.87
CA ALA A 130 8.22 3.80 -6.80
C ALA A 130 6.75 3.87 -7.24
N THR A 131 6.36 4.95 -7.93
CA THR A 131 5.01 5.09 -8.50
C THR A 131 4.69 3.96 -9.47
N LYS A 132 5.62 3.65 -10.39
CA LYS A 132 5.42 2.56 -11.36
C LYS A 132 5.22 1.22 -10.65
N ARG A 133 6.12 0.87 -9.72
CA ARG A 133 6.03 -0.41 -8.98
C ARG A 133 4.77 -0.50 -8.12
N PHE A 134 4.33 0.61 -7.53
CA PHE A 134 3.12 0.64 -6.73
C PHE A 134 1.88 0.29 -7.56
N TYR A 135 1.73 0.87 -8.74
CA TYR A 135 0.54 0.65 -9.58
C TYR A 135 0.60 -0.62 -10.43
N LEU A 136 1.79 -1.07 -10.85
CA LEU A 136 1.94 -2.24 -11.72
C LEU A 136 2.25 -3.53 -10.94
N ASP A 137 3.07 -3.43 -9.90
CA ASP A 137 3.59 -4.60 -9.16
C ASP A 137 2.97 -4.71 -7.75
N VAL A 138 2.10 -3.75 -7.36
CA VAL A 138 1.48 -3.66 -6.03
C VAL A 138 2.53 -3.58 -4.90
N GLU A 139 3.71 -3.05 -5.23
CA GLU A 139 4.83 -2.92 -4.30
C GLU A 139 4.74 -1.60 -3.53
N VAL A 140 4.67 -1.70 -2.20
CA VAL A 140 4.71 -0.52 -1.33
C VAL A 140 6.15 -0.27 -0.90
N ILE A 141 6.57 1.01 -0.91
CA ILE A 141 7.93 1.43 -0.56
C ILE A 141 8.35 0.95 0.83
N SER A 142 9.65 0.82 1.11
CA SER A 142 10.11 0.43 2.45
C SER A 142 9.90 1.53 3.51
N LEU A 143 9.98 1.18 4.81
CA LEU A 143 9.90 2.18 5.89
C LEU A 143 11.02 3.24 5.75
N GLN A 144 12.23 2.79 5.46
CA GLN A 144 13.38 3.66 5.22
C GLN A 144 13.14 4.63 4.05
N LYS A 145 12.51 4.14 2.97
CA LYS A 145 12.17 4.97 1.82
C LYS A 145 11.07 5.98 2.14
N MET A 146 10.10 5.62 2.97
CA MET A 146 9.06 6.54 3.46
C MET A 146 9.67 7.67 4.30
N GLU A 147 10.55 7.36 5.25
CA GLU A 147 11.27 8.36 6.07
C GLU A 147 12.15 9.28 5.22
N LEU A 148 12.74 8.75 4.15
CA LEU A 148 13.47 9.54 3.17
C LEU A 148 12.53 10.47 2.40
N PHE A 149 11.42 9.94 1.88
CA PHE A 149 10.43 10.72 1.13
C PHE A 149 9.77 11.81 1.97
N LEU A 150 9.52 11.59 3.26
CA LEU A 150 9.03 12.61 4.20
C LEU A 150 9.98 13.81 4.32
N ARG A 151 11.30 13.58 4.27
CA ARG A 151 12.29 14.67 4.33
C ARG A 151 12.48 15.37 2.98
N ILE A 152 12.26 14.66 1.88
CA ILE A 152 12.49 15.17 0.52
C ILE A 152 11.29 15.94 0.00
N TYR A 153 10.06 15.44 0.21
CA TYR A 153 8.88 16.03 -0.44
C TYR A 153 8.78 17.55 -0.23
N PRO A 154 9.01 18.16 0.95
CA PRO A 154 8.86 19.60 1.13
C PRO A 154 9.90 20.44 0.36
N LEU A 155 10.97 19.79 -0.12
CA LEU A 155 12.07 20.42 -0.86
C LEU A 155 11.82 20.44 -2.38
N MET A 156 10.90 19.61 -2.84
CA MET A 156 10.63 19.40 -4.26
C MET A 156 9.55 20.34 -4.78
N ASN A 157 9.47 20.50 -6.10
CA ASN A 157 8.43 21.30 -6.74
C ASN A 157 7.02 20.81 -6.31
N SER A 158 6.09 21.74 -6.09
CA SER A 158 4.73 21.44 -5.66
C SER A 158 3.99 20.46 -6.59
N LYS A 159 4.35 20.43 -7.88
CA LYS A 159 3.84 19.47 -8.86
C LYS A 159 4.17 18.01 -8.55
N PHE A 160 5.13 17.69 -7.67
CA PHE A 160 5.48 16.30 -7.31
C PHE A 160 4.88 15.83 -5.99
N GLN A 161 4.29 16.74 -5.22
CA GLN A 161 3.91 16.49 -3.82
C GLN A 161 2.86 15.40 -3.70
N LEU A 162 1.92 15.35 -4.65
CA LEU A 162 0.87 14.34 -4.65
C LEU A 162 1.45 12.92 -4.76
N LEU A 163 2.43 12.68 -5.66
CA LEU A 163 3.08 11.38 -5.74
C LEU A 163 3.76 10.99 -4.43
N PHE A 164 4.52 11.91 -3.82
CA PHE A 164 5.15 11.66 -2.53
C PHE A 164 4.12 11.30 -1.46
N LYS A 165 3.05 12.10 -1.33
CA LYS A 165 1.96 11.86 -0.38
C LYS A 165 1.32 10.49 -0.57
N VAL A 166 1.03 10.10 -1.82
CA VAL A 166 0.46 8.78 -2.13
C VAL A 166 1.42 7.67 -1.68
N MET A 167 2.69 7.74 -2.05
CA MET A 167 3.68 6.71 -1.69
C MET A 167 3.88 6.60 -0.17
N ILE A 168 3.99 7.74 0.52
CA ILE A 168 4.16 7.80 1.98
C ILE A 168 2.91 7.27 2.68
N PHE A 169 1.71 7.69 2.25
CA PHE A 169 0.45 7.32 2.87
C PHE A 169 0.21 5.81 2.83
N TYR A 170 0.34 5.18 1.66
CA TYR A 170 0.12 3.73 1.57
C TYR A 170 1.15 2.92 2.35
N ARG A 171 2.37 3.46 2.51
CA ARG A 171 3.37 2.83 3.38
C ARG A 171 3.01 2.95 4.85
N VAL A 172 2.67 4.14 5.33
CA VAL A 172 2.34 4.32 6.75
C VAL A 172 1.02 3.62 7.12
N LYS A 173 0.08 3.51 6.18
CA LYS A 173 -1.18 2.76 6.38
C LYS A 173 -0.92 1.30 6.75
N ARG A 174 0.12 0.66 6.20
CA ARG A 174 0.49 -0.72 6.57
C ARG A 174 0.96 -0.86 8.02
N GLU A 175 1.41 0.22 8.65
CA GLU A 175 1.80 0.24 10.06
C GLU A 175 0.64 0.59 11.00
N ALA A 176 -0.52 0.99 10.49
CA ALA A 176 -1.59 1.58 11.30
C ALA A 176 -2.08 0.64 12.41
N SER A 177 -2.18 -0.67 12.15
CA SER A 177 -2.61 -1.66 13.14
C SER A 177 -1.61 -1.83 14.29
N ASN A 178 -0.30 -1.71 14.00
CA ASN A 178 0.76 -1.94 14.98
C ASN A 178 1.21 -0.63 15.67
N ASN A 179 1.17 0.48 14.94
CA ASN A 179 1.63 1.79 15.40
C ASN A 179 0.69 2.92 14.90
N PRO A 180 -0.51 3.04 15.49
CA PRO A 180 -1.48 4.06 15.10
C PRO A 180 -0.97 5.49 15.35
N LYS A 181 -0.06 5.70 16.32
CA LYS A 181 0.54 7.01 16.60
C LYS A 181 1.45 7.48 15.47
N LEU A 182 2.25 6.58 14.89
CA LEU A 182 3.07 6.88 13.71
C LEU A 182 2.17 7.27 12.53
N PHE A 183 1.11 6.50 12.30
CA PHE A 183 0.14 6.80 11.24
C PHE A 183 -0.50 8.18 11.41
N ASP A 184 -0.99 8.50 12.61
CA ASP A 184 -1.57 9.82 12.93
C ASP A 184 -0.58 10.96 12.66
N THR A 185 0.65 10.81 13.16
CA THR A 185 1.70 11.83 13.06
C THR A 185 2.05 12.13 11.59
N VAL A 186 2.29 11.08 10.80
CA VAL A 186 2.65 11.19 9.39
C VAL A 186 1.50 11.79 8.58
N VAL A 187 0.25 11.33 8.79
CA VAL A 187 -0.91 11.87 8.05
C VAL A 187 -1.14 13.35 8.34
N LYS A 188 -0.95 13.78 9.59
CA LYS A 188 -1.00 15.20 9.96
C LYS A 188 0.10 16.02 9.29
N GLU A 189 1.33 15.49 9.23
CA GLU A 189 2.45 16.12 8.52
C GLU A 189 2.17 16.30 7.03
N LEU A 190 1.53 15.33 6.37
CA LEU A 190 1.14 15.42 4.96
C LEU A 190 0.01 16.43 4.68
N ASN A 191 -0.66 16.94 5.72
CA ASN A 191 -1.75 17.92 5.65
C ASN A 191 -2.87 17.53 4.64
N LEU A 192 -3.30 16.27 4.67
CA LEU A 192 -4.31 15.74 3.73
C LEU A 192 -5.74 16.25 3.99
N ALA A 193 -5.99 16.87 5.15
CA ALA A 193 -7.32 17.36 5.51
C ALA A 193 -7.71 18.68 4.82
N ASN A 194 -6.72 19.47 4.39
CA ASN A 194 -6.92 20.85 3.90
C ASN A 194 -6.61 20.94 2.40
N THR A 195 -7.40 20.25 1.60
CA THR A 195 -7.15 20.08 0.16
C THR A 195 -8.46 20.05 -0.61
N SER A 196 -8.39 20.31 -1.92
CA SER A 196 -9.50 20.11 -2.89
C SER A 196 -9.19 19.00 -3.88
N ASN A 197 -8.04 18.33 -3.74
CA ASN A 197 -7.62 17.27 -4.62
C ASN A 197 -8.32 15.95 -4.23
N VAL A 198 -9.06 15.36 -5.18
CA VAL A 198 -9.84 14.13 -4.99
C VAL A 198 -9.01 12.98 -4.42
N ILE A 199 -7.76 12.80 -4.88
CA ILE A 199 -6.89 11.71 -4.43
C ILE A 199 -6.55 11.92 -2.96
N GLU A 200 -6.12 13.12 -2.56
CA GLU A 200 -5.78 13.42 -1.16
C GLU A 200 -6.99 13.29 -0.22
N GLU A 201 -8.16 13.76 -0.65
CA GLU A 201 -9.41 13.60 0.12
C GLU A 201 -9.78 12.13 0.31
N PHE A 202 -9.62 11.31 -0.73
CA PHE A 202 -9.81 9.87 -0.65
C PHE A 202 -8.81 9.19 0.31
N LEU A 203 -7.53 9.59 0.26
CA LEU A 203 -6.54 9.11 1.25
C LEU A 203 -6.99 9.49 2.67
N TYR A 204 -7.55 10.69 2.86
CA TYR A 204 -8.02 11.13 4.17
C TYR A 204 -9.27 10.38 4.67
N LEU A 205 -10.14 9.88 3.79
CA LEU A 205 -11.21 8.95 4.20
C LEU A 205 -10.66 7.70 4.91
N ASN A 206 -9.54 7.18 4.43
CA ASN A 206 -8.89 6.01 5.04
C ASN A 206 -8.35 6.32 6.44
N TYR A 207 -7.99 7.57 6.74
CA TYR A 207 -7.63 7.99 8.10
C TYR A 207 -8.83 7.87 9.05
N TYR A 208 -10.03 8.29 8.62
CA TYR A 208 -11.22 8.14 9.45
C TYR A 208 -11.59 6.67 9.71
N ILE A 209 -11.34 5.77 8.77
CA ILE A 209 -11.51 4.33 8.97
C ILE A 209 -10.60 3.83 10.09
N VAL A 210 -9.30 4.16 10.04
CA VAL A 210 -8.32 3.70 11.05
C VAL A 210 -8.68 4.16 12.46
N PHE A 211 -9.19 5.39 12.59
CA PHE A 211 -9.57 5.96 13.89
C PHE A 211 -11.06 5.83 14.23
N ASN A 212 -11.82 5.03 13.47
CA ASN A 212 -13.25 4.79 13.67
C ASN A 212 -14.11 6.07 13.77
N ASN A 213 -13.75 7.13 13.03
CA ASN A 213 -14.52 8.37 13.01
C ASN A 213 -15.60 8.34 11.92
N ASN A 214 -16.63 7.54 12.17
CA ASN A 214 -17.65 7.19 11.17
C ASN A 214 -18.50 8.40 10.71
N ILE A 215 -18.73 9.36 11.61
CA ILE A 215 -19.50 10.58 11.28
C ILE A 215 -18.72 11.43 10.27
N ALA A 216 -17.45 11.74 10.58
CA ALA A 216 -16.62 12.53 9.69
C ALA A 216 -16.36 11.83 8.34
N LEU A 217 -16.27 10.49 8.35
CA LEU A 217 -16.17 9.70 7.13
C LEU A 217 -17.41 9.87 6.26
N LYS A 218 -18.62 9.77 6.83
CA LYS A 218 -19.87 9.90 6.08
C LYS A 218 -20.04 11.29 5.49
N ASP A 219 -19.82 12.34 6.29
CA ASP A 219 -19.93 13.73 5.83
C ASP A 219 -18.98 14.03 4.65
N ASN A 220 -17.74 13.53 4.72
CA ASN A 220 -16.78 13.70 3.63
C ASN A 220 -17.07 12.80 2.42
N ALA A 221 -17.56 11.58 2.63
CA ALA A 221 -17.96 10.69 1.56
C ALA A 221 -19.15 11.26 0.76
N ASP A 222 -20.14 11.85 1.41
CA ASP A 222 -21.29 12.49 0.75
C ASP A 222 -20.86 13.71 -0.09
N ARG A 223 -19.86 14.47 0.38
CA ARG A 223 -19.27 15.58 -0.38
C ARG A 223 -18.52 15.07 -1.62
N LEU A 224 -17.67 14.06 -1.44
CA LEU A 224 -16.94 13.41 -2.54
C LEU A 224 -17.88 12.77 -3.55
N GLU A 225 -18.97 12.13 -3.11
CA GLU A 225 -19.97 11.54 -3.99
C GLU A 225 -20.51 12.56 -4.98
N LYS A 226 -20.91 13.76 -4.51
CA LYS A 226 -21.41 14.84 -5.38
C LYS A 226 -20.37 15.27 -6.42
N GLN A 227 -19.15 15.53 -5.97
CA GLN A 227 -18.05 15.95 -6.84
C GLN A 227 -17.73 14.89 -7.91
N LEU A 228 -17.66 13.61 -7.53
CA LEU A 228 -17.31 12.51 -8.42
C LEU A 228 -18.42 12.19 -9.43
N ILE A 229 -19.68 12.41 -9.07
CA ILE A 229 -20.80 12.33 -10.01
C ILE A 229 -20.68 13.45 -11.06
N GLU A 230 -20.39 14.68 -10.63
CA GLU A 230 -20.24 15.84 -11.51
C GLU A 230 -19.06 15.67 -12.49
N THR A 231 -17.92 15.17 -12.01
CA THR A 231 -16.73 14.91 -12.83
C THR A 231 -16.81 13.59 -13.60
N ARG A 232 -17.85 12.78 -13.38
CA ARG A 232 -18.00 11.42 -13.94
C ARG A 232 -16.83 10.49 -13.62
N ASN A 233 -16.18 10.70 -12.47
CA ASN A 233 -15.12 9.82 -12.00
C ASN A 233 -15.73 8.65 -11.21
N TYR A 234 -16.35 7.73 -11.94
CA TYR A 234 -17.03 6.57 -11.38
C TYR A 234 -16.08 5.54 -10.75
N VAL A 235 -14.81 5.53 -11.16
CA VAL A 235 -13.78 4.67 -10.57
C VAL A 235 -13.54 5.06 -9.12
N ARG A 236 -13.33 6.35 -8.84
CA ARG A 236 -13.15 6.84 -7.47
C ARG A 236 -14.45 6.82 -6.68
N LEU A 237 -15.58 7.00 -7.34
CA LEU A 237 -16.87 6.88 -6.68
C LEU A 237 -17.10 5.46 -6.14
N LEU A 238 -16.69 4.43 -6.88
CA LEU A 238 -16.72 3.05 -6.42
C LEU A 238 -15.84 2.83 -5.18
N ASP A 239 -14.64 3.42 -5.16
CA ASP A 239 -13.74 3.38 -4.00
C ASP A 239 -14.38 4.05 -2.76
N VAL A 240 -15.03 5.20 -2.93
CA VAL A 240 -15.73 5.92 -1.85
C VAL A 240 -16.90 5.08 -1.31
N TYR A 241 -17.71 4.47 -2.18
CA TYR A 241 -18.79 3.59 -1.75
C TYR A 241 -18.29 2.38 -0.97
N PHE A 242 -17.15 1.80 -1.37
CA PHE A 242 -16.53 0.74 -0.58
C PHE A 242 -16.11 1.24 0.80
N CYS A 243 -15.47 2.41 0.93
CA CYS A 243 -15.10 2.97 2.23
C CYS A 243 -16.32 3.15 3.16
N VAL A 244 -17.46 3.59 2.61
CA VAL A 244 -18.70 3.71 3.38
C VAL A 244 -19.25 2.34 3.77
N LEU A 245 -19.30 1.39 2.84
CA LEU A 245 -19.75 0.02 3.10
C LEU A 245 -18.91 -0.66 4.18
N TYR A 246 -17.58 -0.52 4.12
CA TYR A 246 -16.65 -1.08 5.09
C TYR A 246 -17.02 -0.72 6.53
N VAL A 247 -17.46 0.52 6.75
CA VAL A 247 -17.87 1.02 8.07
C VAL A 247 -19.28 0.59 8.45
N LEU A 248 -20.22 0.56 7.49
CA LEU A 248 -21.64 0.32 7.78
C LEU A 248 -22.01 -1.16 7.93
N ILE A 249 -21.24 -2.09 7.36
CA ILE A 249 -21.54 -3.53 7.45
C ILE A 249 -21.49 -3.98 8.91
N GLY A 250 -22.59 -4.58 9.37
CA GLY A 250 -22.80 -4.97 10.76
C GLY A 250 -23.28 -3.86 11.68
N ILE A 251 -23.60 -2.67 11.13
CA ILE A 251 -24.16 -1.53 11.86
C ILE A 251 -25.53 -1.14 11.32
N ASP A 252 -25.65 -0.87 10.01
CA ASP A 252 -26.87 -0.37 9.38
C ASP A 252 -27.15 -1.09 8.04
N ASN A 253 -27.98 -2.12 8.10
CA ASN A 253 -28.30 -2.95 6.93
C ASN A 253 -29.07 -2.17 5.84
N GLN A 254 -29.88 -1.19 6.21
CA GLN A 254 -30.67 -0.44 5.22
C GLN A 254 -29.76 0.45 4.37
N GLU A 255 -28.83 1.15 5.01
CA GLU A 255 -27.85 1.97 4.29
C GLU A 255 -26.87 1.10 3.48
N VAL A 256 -26.47 -0.07 3.99
CA VAL A 256 -25.64 -1.02 3.24
C VAL A 256 -26.30 -1.41 1.92
N GLU A 257 -27.59 -1.77 1.92
CA GLU A 257 -28.34 -2.09 0.70
C GLU A 257 -28.42 -0.91 -0.29
N VAL A 258 -28.50 0.33 0.22
CA VAL A 258 -28.50 1.53 -0.62
C VAL A 258 -27.15 1.67 -1.33
N TYR A 259 -26.04 1.60 -0.60
CA TYR A 259 -24.70 1.77 -1.17
C TYR A 259 -24.30 0.60 -2.09
N MET A 260 -24.68 -0.64 -1.77
CA MET A 260 -24.50 -1.78 -2.67
C MET A 260 -25.25 -1.56 -3.99
N ARG A 261 -26.52 -1.12 -3.95
CA ARG A 261 -27.29 -0.83 -5.17
C ARG A 261 -26.68 0.32 -5.97
N LYS A 262 -26.18 1.37 -5.32
CA LYS A 262 -25.48 2.47 -5.99
C LYS A 262 -24.23 1.96 -6.72
N ALA A 263 -23.41 1.13 -6.05
CA ALA A 263 -22.20 0.55 -6.64
C ALA A 263 -22.50 -0.36 -7.83
N GLU A 264 -23.46 -1.28 -7.69
CA GLU A 264 -23.90 -2.17 -8.80
C GLU A 264 -24.43 -1.38 -10.00
N LYS A 265 -25.19 -0.29 -9.74
CA LYS A 265 -25.66 0.60 -10.81
C LYS A 265 -24.51 1.27 -11.55
N ILE A 266 -23.45 1.65 -10.84
CA ILE A 266 -22.25 2.25 -11.43
C ILE A 266 -21.52 1.21 -12.30
N ILE A 267 -21.27 0.02 -11.75
CA ILE A 267 -20.59 -1.08 -12.44
C ILE A 267 -21.33 -1.49 -13.72
N LYS A 268 -22.67 -1.56 -13.68
CA LYS A 268 -23.48 -1.98 -14.84
C LYS A 268 -23.56 -0.93 -15.95
N ASN A 269 -23.55 0.35 -15.62
CA ASN A 269 -23.89 1.42 -16.56
C ASN A 269 -22.68 2.19 -17.10
N ASN A 270 -21.49 1.93 -16.59
CA ASN A 270 -20.27 2.66 -16.96
C ASN A 270 -19.15 1.70 -17.32
N ASP A 271 -18.26 2.15 -18.19
CA ASP A 271 -17.06 1.41 -18.55
C ASP A 271 -15.98 1.64 -17.48
N LEU A 272 -15.85 0.68 -16.56
CA LEU A 272 -14.87 0.72 -15.48
C LEU A 272 -13.71 -0.24 -15.79
N PRO A 273 -12.47 0.09 -15.40
CA PRO A 273 -11.37 -0.86 -15.46
C PRO A 273 -11.74 -2.14 -14.70
N ARG A 274 -11.65 -3.29 -15.38
CA ARG A 274 -12.02 -4.60 -14.83
C ARG A 274 -11.37 -4.88 -13.47
N VAL A 275 -10.08 -4.57 -13.34
CA VAL A 275 -9.31 -4.69 -12.09
C VAL A 275 -9.98 -3.95 -10.92
N LYS A 276 -10.60 -2.79 -11.14
CA LYS A 276 -11.29 -2.02 -10.09
C LYS A 276 -12.61 -2.66 -9.67
N VAL A 277 -13.30 -3.34 -10.59
CA VAL A 277 -14.52 -4.08 -10.28
C VAL A 277 -14.17 -5.36 -9.50
N ILE A 278 -13.11 -6.05 -9.88
CA ILE A 278 -12.56 -7.20 -9.14
C ILE A 278 -12.17 -6.79 -7.72
N ASP A 279 -11.40 -5.70 -7.57
CA ASP A 279 -11.02 -5.15 -6.26
C ASP A 279 -12.25 -4.86 -5.39
N TYR A 280 -13.27 -4.22 -5.97
CA TYR A 280 -14.50 -3.89 -5.25
C TYR A 280 -15.20 -5.16 -4.71
N TYR A 281 -15.43 -6.14 -5.57
CA TYR A 281 -16.10 -7.39 -5.17
C TYR A 281 -15.28 -8.19 -4.17
N CYS A 282 -13.97 -8.30 -4.40
CA CYS A 282 -13.06 -9.00 -3.50
C CYS A 282 -13.05 -8.35 -2.10
N ASN A 283 -12.92 -7.02 -2.03
CA ASN A 283 -12.86 -6.30 -0.76
C ASN A 283 -14.20 -6.36 -0.01
N LEU A 284 -15.32 -6.18 -0.72
CA LEU A 284 -16.65 -6.28 -0.12
C LEU A 284 -16.92 -7.69 0.41
N ALA A 285 -16.59 -8.72 -0.35
CA ALA A 285 -16.71 -10.11 0.08
C ALA A 285 -15.84 -10.41 1.30
N GLY A 286 -14.60 -9.87 1.34
CA GLY A 286 -13.71 -9.95 2.50
C GLY A 286 -14.34 -9.34 3.75
N THR A 287 -14.87 -8.11 3.67
CA THR A 287 -15.53 -7.46 4.81
C THR A 287 -16.77 -8.21 5.29
N LEU A 288 -17.60 -8.72 4.37
CA LEU A 288 -18.76 -9.54 4.72
C LEU A 288 -18.34 -10.85 5.42
N HIS A 289 -17.27 -11.50 4.94
CA HIS A 289 -16.71 -12.70 5.56
C HIS A 289 -16.20 -12.44 6.97
N GLU A 290 -15.46 -11.35 7.20
CA GLU A 290 -15.00 -10.95 8.53
C GLU A 290 -16.16 -10.69 9.51
N LYS A 291 -17.31 -10.28 8.98
CA LYS A 291 -18.56 -10.07 9.74
C LYS A 291 -19.45 -11.31 9.81
N GLN A 292 -18.96 -12.45 9.32
CA GLN A 292 -19.65 -13.75 9.31
C GLN A 292 -20.95 -13.77 8.48
N LEU A 293 -21.09 -12.84 7.53
CA LEU A 293 -22.18 -12.78 6.56
C LEU A 293 -21.80 -13.63 5.34
N TYR A 294 -21.73 -14.96 5.55
CA TYR A 294 -21.11 -15.88 4.60
C TYR A 294 -21.88 -16.05 3.29
N GLU A 295 -23.22 -15.94 3.32
CA GLU A 295 -24.05 -16.05 2.12
C GLU A 295 -23.80 -14.88 1.17
N GLU A 296 -23.84 -13.65 1.69
CA GLU A 296 -23.57 -12.44 0.94
C GLU A 296 -22.11 -12.37 0.50
N ALA A 297 -21.16 -12.77 1.37
CA ALA A 297 -19.75 -12.86 1.02
C ALA A 297 -19.54 -13.81 -0.17
N LEU A 298 -20.16 -14.99 -0.16
CA LEU A 298 -20.07 -15.96 -1.25
C LEU A 298 -20.62 -15.41 -2.56
N MET A 299 -21.75 -14.69 -2.52
CA MET A 299 -22.31 -14.04 -3.71
C MET A 299 -21.30 -13.09 -4.36
N PHE A 300 -20.60 -12.27 -3.58
CA PHE A 300 -19.62 -11.33 -4.13
C PHE A 300 -18.31 -12.01 -4.56
N TYR A 301 -17.86 -13.07 -3.88
CA TYR A 301 -16.74 -13.89 -4.39
C TYR A 301 -17.08 -14.53 -5.73
N LEU A 302 -18.31 -15.03 -5.92
CA LEU A 302 -18.74 -15.58 -7.20
C LEU A 302 -18.74 -14.52 -8.32
N LYS A 303 -19.26 -13.31 -8.05
CA LYS A 303 -19.18 -12.19 -9.00
C LYS A 303 -17.74 -11.84 -9.37
N MET A 304 -16.82 -11.83 -8.39
CA MET A 304 -15.39 -11.61 -8.64
C MET A 304 -14.82 -12.69 -9.57
N VAL A 305 -15.11 -13.97 -9.31
CA VAL A 305 -14.63 -15.09 -10.15
C VAL A 305 -15.20 -15.03 -11.56
N GLU A 306 -16.45 -14.61 -11.73
CA GLU A 306 -17.12 -14.52 -13.04
C GLU A 306 -16.42 -13.53 -13.99
N ILE A 307 -15.87 -12.44 -13.44
CA ILE A 307 -15.25 -11.38 -14.24
C ILE A 307 -13.72 -11.47 -14.32
N ALA A 308 -13.07 -12.17 -13.39
CA ALA A 308 -11.62 -12.18 -13.26
C ALA A 308 -10.95 -13.21 -14.18
N ASP A 309 -9.83 -12.82 -14.79
CA ASP A 309 -8.90 -13.79 -15.37
C ASP A 309 -8.17 -14.54 -14.24
N LYS A 310 -7.70 -15.76 -14.52
CA LYS A 310 -6.96 -16.58 -13.52
C LYS A 310 -5.75 -15.86 -12.92
N SER A 311 -5.10 -14.99 -13.69
CA SER A 311 -3.95 -14.21 -13.24
C SER A 311 -4.31 -13.09 -12.25
N GLU A 312 -5.58 -12.69 -12.17
CA GLU A 312 -6.07 -11.60 -11.32
C GLU A 312 -6.63 -12.13 -9.98
N LEU A 313 -6.82 -13.44 -9.85
CA LEU A 313 -7.39 -14.06 -8.65
C LEU A 313 -6.38 -14.15 -7.51
N LEU A 314 -6.73 -13.58 -6.36
CA LEU A 314 -5.96 -13.68 -5.12
C LEU A 314 -6.26 -14.97 -4.38
N LEU A 315 -5.21 -15.71 -3.98
CA LEU A 315 -5.37 -16.96 -3.23
C LEU A 315 -6.11 -16.76 -1.91
N SER A 316 -5.90 -15.64 -1.23
CA SER A 316 -6.62 -15.30 0.00
C SER A 316 -8.13 -15.22 -0.23
N ALA A 317 -8.56 -14.60 -1.33
CA ALA A 317 -9.98 -14.51 -1.69
C ALA A 317 -10.57 -15.89 -1.97
N LEU A 318 -9.84 -16.75 -2.70
CA LEU A 318 -10.29 -18.12 -2.97
C LEU A 318 -10.38 -18.98 -1.71
N ILE A 319 -9.46 -18.80 -0.74
CA ILE A 319 -9.51 -19.46 0.57
C ILE A 319 -10.75 -19.01 1.35
N CYS A 320 -11.04 -17.70 1.39
CA CYS A 320 -12.24 -17.18 2.04
C CYS A 320 -13.53 -17.64 1.36
N MET A 321 -13.54 -17.73 0.02
CA MET A 321 -14.65 -18.29 -0.75
C MET A 321 -14.91 -19.76 -0.40
N ALA A 322 -13.86 -20.58 -0.35
CA ALA A 322 -13.98 -21.98 0.07
C ALA A 322 -14.48 -22.09 1.51
N HIS A 323 -14.01 -21.22 2.39
CA HIS A 323 -14.49 -21.16 3.77
C HIS A 323 -16.00 -20.87 3.84
N CYS A 324 -16.49 -19.87 3.08
CA CYS A 324 -17.92 -19.59 2.99
C CYS A 324 -18.71 -20.83 2.56
N GLN A 325 -18.26 -21.54 1.51
CA GLN A 325 -18.91 -22.77 1.04
C GLN A 325 -18.97 -23.82 2.15
N ARG A 326 -17.86 -24.06 2.87
CA ARG A 326 -17.80 -25.05 3.95
C ARG A 326 -18.73 -24.73 5.12
N VAL A 327 -18.73 -23.49 5.59
CA VAL A 327 -19.58 -23.07 6.71
C VAL A 327 -21.07 -23.16 6.35
N LEU A 328 -21.41 -22.90 5.08
CA LEU A 328 -22.77 -23.04 4.54
C LEU A 328 -23.16 -24.49 4.22
N GLY A 329 -22.28 -25.47 4.46
CA GLY A 329 -22.53 -26.88 4.16
C GLY A 329 -22.53 -27.22 2.67
N LEU A 330 -21.93 -26.38 1.84
CA LEU A 330 -21.77 -26.58 0.40
C LEU A 330 -20.46 -27.31 0.09
N ASP A 331 -20.43 -27.95 -1.07
CA ASP A 331 -19.20 -28.48 -1.64
C ASP A 331 -18.26 -27.33 -2.04
N VAL A 332 -16.95 -27.55 -1.85
CA VAL A 332 -15.94 -26.57 -2.24
C VAL A 332 -15.79 -26.57 -3.75
N ASP A 333 -16.14 -25.45 -4.35
CA ASP A 333 -15.99 -25.17 -5.78
C ASP A 333 -15.31 -23.82 -5.95
N ILE A 334 -13.98 -23.86 -6.05
CA ILE A 334 -13.14 -22.68 -6.26
C ILE A 334 -12.25 -22.89 -7.51
N PRO A 335 -11.87 -21.83 -8.24
CA PRO A 335 -11.01 -21.93 -9.41
C PRO A 335 -9.69 -22.67 -9.14
N LEU A 336 -9.34 -23.59 -10.04
CA LEU A 336 -8.04 -24.28 -10.05
C LEU A 336 -6.99 -23.44 -10.80
N LEU A 337 -5.97 -23.02 -10.06
CA LEU A 337 -4.86 -22.21 -10.57
C LEU A 337 -3.62 -23.08 -10.79
N GLU A 338 -2.86 -22.75 -11.84
CA GLU A 338 -1.59 -23.41 -12.16
C GLU A 338 -0.48 -23.00 -11.18
N ASP A 339 0.52 -23.87 -11.00
CA ASP A 339 1.61 -23.66 -10.03
C ASP A 339 2.36 -22.35 -10.23
N HIS A 340 2.44 -21.82 -11.46
CA HIS A 340 3.14 -20.56 -11.72
C HIS A 340 2.43 -19.36 -11.08
N PHE A 341 1.10 -19.38 -10.94
CA PHE A 341 0.33 -18.37 -10.21
C PHE A 341 0.53 -18.49 -8.69
N LEU A 342 0.82 -19.69 -8.18
CA LEU A 342 1.05 -19.93 -6.75
C LEU A 342 2.41 -19.38 -6.27
N LYS A 343 3.43 -19.39 -7.13
CA LYS A 343 4.83 -19.11 -6.77
C LYS A 343 5.05 -17.76 -6.09
N ASN A 344 4.23 -16.75 -6.44
CA ASN A 344 4.38 -15.39 -5.91
C ASN A 344 3.68 -15.19 -4.55
N SER A 345 2.90 -16.17 -4.09
CA SER A 345 2.19 -16.09 -2.81
C SER A 345 3.02 -16.64 -1.65
N ASN A 346 2.70 -16.24 -0.41
CA ASN A 346 3.28 -16.80 0.80
C ASN A 346 3.05 -18.34 0.86
N LYS A 347 4.07 -19.12 1.27
CA LYS A 347 3.98 -20.58 1.41
C LYS A 347 2.79 -21.05 2.25
N LEU A 348 2.44 -20.33 3.31
CA LEU A 348 1.27 -20.63 4.15
C LEU A 348 -0.03 -20.53 3.35
N ILE A 349 -0.19 -19.45 2.58
CA ILE A 349 -1.33 -19.22 1.70
C ILE A 349 -1.40 -20.29 0.61
N GLN A 350 -0.26 -20.67 0.03
CA GLN A 350 -0.21 -21.77 -0.95
C GLN A 350 -0.67 -23.10 -0.33
N LYS A 351 -0.23 -23.43 0.89
CA LYS A 351 -0.67 -24.64 1.61
C LYS A 351 -2.17 -24.60 1.92
N ALA A 352 -2.68 -23.45 2.37
CA ALA A 352 -4.10 -23.27 2.67
C ALA A 352 -4.98 -23.39 1.42
N TYR A 353 -4.57 -22.82 0.29
CA TYR A 353 -5.26 -23.01 -0.99
C TYR A 353 -5.26 -24.48 -1.42
N ARG A 354 -4.09 -25.14 -1.38
CA ARG A 354 -3.95 -26.57 -1.73
C ARG A 354 -4.79 -27.47 -0.84
N TYR A 355 -4.98 -27.11 0.42
CA TYR A 355 -5.89 -27.82 1.33
C TYR A 355 -7.33 -27.85 0.78
N PHE A 356 -7.86 -26.70 0.35
CA PHE A 356 -9.23 -26.61 -0.16
C PHE A 356 -9.40 -27.21 -1.57
N THR A 357 -8.37 -27.21 -2.40
CA THR A 357 -8.44 -27.82 -3.75
C THR A 357 -8.16 -29.32 -3.77
N SER A 358 -7.70 -29.91 -2.67
CA SER A 358 -7.40 -31.34 -2.60
C SER A 358 -8.69 -32.15 -2.53
N LYS A 359 -8.97 -32.93 -3.59
CA LYS A 359 -10.13 -33.82 -3.68
C LYS A 359 -9.85 -35.17 -3.03
N ASP A 360 -10.92 -35.84 -2.60
CA ASP A 360 -10.90 -37.23 -2.13
C ASP A 360 -9.98 -37.52 -0.94
N VAL A 361 -9.77 -36.53 -0.06
CA VAL A 361 -9.00 -36.69 1.18
C VAL A 361 -9.94 -36.94 2.35
N GLU A 362 -9.71 -38.04 3.06
CA GLU A 362 -10.46 -38.40 4.28
C GLU A 362 -10.39 -37.30 5.35
N ALA A 363 -11.50 -37.09 6.08
CA ALA A 363 -11.63 -36.07 7.10
C ALA A 363 -10.51 -36.13 8.17
N PHE A 364 -10.10 -37.34 8.58
CA PHE A 364 -9.00 -37.50 9.53
C PHE A 364 -7.64 -37.05 8.97
N ALA A 365 -7.37 -37.31 7.69
CA ALA A 365 -6.16 -36.84 7.02
C ALA A 365 -6.17 -35.31 6.86
N LYS A 366 -7.33 -34.71 6.57
CA LYS A 366 -7.50 -33.24 6.56
C LYS A 366 -7.20 -32.61 7.92
N ILE A 367 -7.73 -33.17 9.01
CA ILE A 367 -7.42 -32.69 10.38
C ILE A 367 -5.92 -32.76 10.65
N ASN A 368 -5.26 -33.88 10.30
CA ASN A 368 -3.82 -34.03 10.49
C ASN A 368 -3.01 -33.02 9.69
N TYR A 369 -3.43 -32.72 8.46
CA TYR A 369 -2.80 -31.70 7.64
C TYR A 369 -2.90 -30.32 8.31
N ILE A 370 -4.08 -29.93 8.80
CA ILE A 370 -4.26 -28.65 9.49
C ILE A 370 -3.31 -28.57 10.70
N ILE A 371 -3.30 -29.58 11.56
CA ILE A 371 -2.50 -29.56 12.80
C ILE A 371 -0.99 -29.57 12.51
N LYS A 372 -0.52 -30.31 11.50
CA LYS A 372 0.92 -30.50 11.26
C LYS A 372 1.52 -29.48 10.30
N GLU A 373 0.78 -29.07 9.28
CA GLU A 373 1.32 -28.29 8.16
C GLU A 373 0.91 -26.81 8.17
N LEU A 374 -0.25 -26.51 8.75
CA LEU A 374 -0.83 -25.16 8.77
C LEU A 374 -0.68 -24.52 10.15
N ALA A 375 -1.26 -25.14 11.19
CA ALA A 375 -1.33 -24.60 12.54
C ALA A 375 0.02 -24.08 13.09
N PRO A 376 1.18 -24.75 12.90
CA PRO A 376 2.46 -24.25 13.40
C PRO A 376 2.95 -22.95 12.75
N CYS A 377 2.34 -22.54 11.64
CA CYS A 377 2.67 -21.32 10.91
C CYS A 377 1.52 -20.29 10.95
N LEU A 378 0.38 -20.63 11.56
CA LEU A 378 -0.77 -19.73 11.64
C LEU A 378 -0.52 -18.63 12.65
N ASN A 379 -0.70 -17.41 12.16
CA ASN A 379 -0.38 -16.21 12.89
C ASN A 379 -1.37 -15.06 12.50
N PHE A 380 -2.05 -15.17 11.35
CA PHE A 380 -3.12 -14.24 10.93
C PHE A 380 -4.49 -14.64 11.47
N ASP A 381 -5.20 -13.70 12.10
CA ASP A 381 -6.52 -13.92 12.72
C ASP A 381 -7.53 -14.59 11.78
N VAL A 382 -7.63 -14.12 10.52
CA VAL A 382 -8.60 -14.66 9.55
C VAL A 382 -8.33 -16.13 9.24
N LEU A 383 -7.07 -16.53 8.99
CA LEU A 383 -6.75 -17.93 8.72
C LEU A 383 -6.90 -18.81 9.97
N ILE A 384 -6.60 -18.25 11.15
CA ILE A 384 -6.81 -18.92 12.42
C ILE A 384 -8.28 -19.31 12.58
N GLU A 385 -9.20 -18.37 12.30
CA GLU A 385 -10.64 -18.65 12.40
C GLU A 385 -11.10 -19.62 11.30
N ILE A 386 -10.67 -19.45 10.05
CA ILE A 386 -11.02 -20.37 8.95
C ILE A 386 -10.67 -21.83 9.30
N PHE A 387 -9.47 -22.08 9.81
CA PHE A 387 -9.07 -23.45 10.15
C PHE A 387 -9.61 -23.93 11.49
N ARG A 388 -10.03 -23.02 12.38
CA ARG A 388 -10.80 -23.37 13.58
C ARG A 388 -12.18 -23.90 13.22
N ASP A 389 -12.86 -23.21 12.30
CA ASP A 389 -14.19 -23.60 11.80
C ASP A 389 -14.11 -24.92 11.02
N GLU A 390 -13.11 -25.05 10.14
CA GLU A 390 -12.93 -26.30 9.38
C GLU A 390 -12.65 -27.50 10.30
N ILE A 391 -11.81 -27.37 11.33
CA ILE A 391 -11.66 -28.43 12.34
C ILE A 391 -12.99 -28.70 13.03
N SER A 392 -13.74 -27.66 13.41
CA SER A 392 -15.02 -27.79 14.10
C SER A 392 -16.08 -28.53 13.27
N ILE A 393 -16.02 -28.39 11.94
CA ILE A 393 -16.85 -29.17 11.00
C ILE A 393 -16.37 -30.63 10.96
N LEU A 394 -15.07 -30.87 10.73
CA LEU A 394 -14.51 -32.21 10.54
C LEU A 394 -14.56 -33.09 11.82
N ILE A 395 -14.49 -32.50 13.01
CA ILE A 395 -14.59 -33.28 14.26
C ILE A 395 -15.99 -33.84 14.48
N LYS A 396 -17.04 -33.20 13.93
CA LYS A 396 -18.41 -33.73 13.99
C LYS A 396 -18.54 -35.00 13.15
N GLU A 397 -17.81 -35.08 12.03
CA GLU A 397 -17.77 -36.26 11.16
C GLU A 397 -16.92 -37.39 11.75
N THR A 398 -15.80 -37.06 12.40
CA THR A 398 -14.78 -38.03 12.82
C THR A 398 -14.79 -38.39 14.31
N GLY A 399 -15.52 -37.65 15.15
CA GLY A 399 -15.49 -37.77 16.61
C GLY A 399 -14.17 -37.33 17.27
N SER A 400 -13.26 -36.69 16.53
CA SER A 400 -11.91 -36.37 16.98
C SER A 400 -11.80 -35.06 17.79
N TYR A 401 -12.62 -34.88 18.83
CA TYR A 401 -12.71 -33.62 19.60
C TYR A 401 -11.39 -33.13 20.21
N LYS A 402 -10.45 -34.03 20.53
CA LYS A 402 -9.11 -33.69 21.03
C LYS A 402 -8.33 -32.81 20.03
N SER A 403 -8.60 -32.95 18.74
CA SER A 403 -7.93 -32.22 17.66
C SER A 403 -8.13 -30.70 17.77
N LEU A 404 -9.32 -30.24 18.16
CA LEU A 404 -9.60 -28.82 18.35
C LEU A 404 -8.79 -28.24 19.53
N TYR A 405 -8.65 -28.99 20.62
CA TYR A 405 -7.81 -28.58 21.74
C TYR A 405 -6.33 -28.48 21.33
N ILE A 406 -5.82 -29.45 20.57
CA ILE A 406 -4.43 -29.44 20.07
C ILE A 406 -4.20 -28.23 19.17
N TYR A 407 -5.11 -27.97 18.23
CA TYR A 407 -5.04 -26.81 17.34
C TYR A 407 -4.99 -25.49 18.11
N ASN A 408 -5.94 -25.27 19.02
CA ASN A 408 -6.00 -24.05 19.82
C ASN A 408 -4.72 -23.84 20.65
N ARG A 409 -4.11 -24.92 21.15
CA ARG A 409 -2.84 -24.83 21.89
C ARG A 409 -1.68 -24.41 20.98
N ILE A 410 -1.55 -25.01 19.80
CA ILE A 410 -0.48 -24.65 18.84
C ILE A 410 -0.61 -23.17 18.44
N VAL A 411 -1.82 -22.72 18.08
CA VAL A 411 -2.05 -21.33 17.68
C VAL A 411 -1.75 -20.37 18.83
N LYS A 412 -2.17 -20.71 20.06
CA LYS A 412 -1.87 -19.91 21.24
C LYS A 412 -0.35 -19.79 21.46
N ASP A 413 0.38 -20.89 21.38
CA ASP A 413 1.83 -20.91 21.54
C ASP A 413 2.51 -20.04 20.45
N ASN A 414 2.02 -20.07 19.21
CA ASN A 414 2.52 -19.21 18.14
C ASN A 414 2.29 -17.72 18.43
N LEU A 415 1.10 -17.34 18.90
CA LEU A 415 0.78 -15.95 19.22
C LEU A 415 1.58 -15.44 20.43
N GLU A 416 1.90 -16.31 21.39
CA GLU A 416 2.77 -15.99 22.53
C GLU A 416 4.26 -15.91 22.13
N GLN A 417 4.70 -16.74 21.18
CA GLN A 417 6.06 -16.72 20.63
C GLN A 417 6.25 -15.63 19.58
N TRP A 418 5.17 -15.11 18.99
CA TRP A 418 5.19 -13.90 18.17
C TRP A 418 5.35 -12.66 19.06
N ASN A 419 6.41 -12.66 19.87
CA ASN A 419 7.08 -11.44 20.27
C ASN A 419 7.86 -10.95 19.04
N ASP A 420 7.26 -10.06 18.26
CA ASP A 420 8.08 -9.09 17.56
C ASP A 420 8.86 -8.34 18.65
N ASP A 421 10.17 -8.54 18.73
CA ASP A 421 11.10 -7.92 19.69
C ASP A 421 11.12 -6.36 19.61
N PHE A 422 10.20 -5.75 18.87
CA PHE A 422 9.90 -4.32 18.83
C PHE A 422 8.72 -3.88 19.74
N VAL A 423 7.95 -4.80 20.34
CA VAL A 423 6.63 -4.47 20.95
C VAL A 423 6.64 -4.30 22.48
N ARG A 424 7.75 -4.55 23.19
CA ARG A 424 7.80 -4.32 24.66
C ARG A 424 9.02 -3.52 25.13
N LYS A 425 9.14 -2.27 24.68
CA LYS A 425 9.85 -1.21 25.42
C LYS A 425 9.14 0.14 25.26
N SER A 426 7.96 0.24 25.85
CA SER A 426 7.40 1.52 26.30
C SER A 426 6.21 1.21 27.21
N GLU A 427 6.51 0.93 28.48
CA GLU A 427 5.66 1.45 29.55
C GLU A 427 5.81 2.97 29.61
#